data_AF-A0A2N1TAK8-F1
#
_entry.id   AF-A0A2N1TAK8-F1
#
_cell.length_a   1.000
_cell.length_b   1.000
_cell.length_c   1.000
_cell.angle_alpha   90.00
_cell.angle_beta   90.00
_cell.angle_gamma   90.00
#
_symmetry.space_group_name_H-M   'P 1'
#
loop_
_entity.id
_entity.type
_entity.pdbx_description
1 polymer ?
#
loop_
_entity_poly.entity_id
_entity_poly.type
_entity_poly.pdbx_seq_one_letter_code
_entity_poly.pdbx_strand_id
1 'polypeptide(L)'
;MQINRELEFEEFRAVFDGKEPREIFFSPGRVNIIGEHLDYNGGYVFPAAISLGITAFVRFRDDAVVCMRSRGFDQEVSFSLDDELFFDEKIMWGNYPRGVFRYLREAGYGLRGCDILFSSTLPGGSGLSSSAAMEVLAGYIMIHDTVKTEADRIELALLCQRVENEFIGVQCGIMDQFAVAVGRRDHCMLLNAGTMEYRHVPLRLEEYVLIIMNSNKPRALADSKYNERRGECDRALEFIQRGKKIDVLAAAETGDLEAIPDEMVRRRARHVVTENGRVLESVMLLEENRIDEFGALLTASHRSLRHDYEVTGRELDALVDGALGAEGCIGARMTGAGFGGCAIALVRKGSEAKFAGQVGDSYHRETGITAGFYAAEIVDGVIKVR
;
A
#
# COMPACT_ATOMS: atom_id res chain seq x y z
N MET A 1 -8.76 -6.55 14.35
CA MET A 1 -9.17 -5.98 15.65
C MET A 1 -10.41 -5.13 15.38
N GLN A 2 -11.55 -5.48 15.96
CA GLN A 2 -12.82 -4.78 15.71
C GLN A 2 -12.77 -3.41 16.39
N ILE A 3 -13.08 -2.34 15.65
CA ILE A 3 -13.15 -0.97 16.16
C ILE A 3 -14.28 -0.90 17.19
N ASN A 4 -13.97 -0.52 18.43
CA ASN A 4 -14.96 -0.45 19.51
C ASN A 4 -15.55 0.96 19.54
N ARG A 5 -16.55 1.17 18.69
CA ARG A 5 -17.14 2.49 18.41
C ARG A 5 -17.50 3.28 19.66
N GLU A 6 -17.86 2.63 20.77
CA GLU A 6 -18.17 3.34 22.02
C GLU A 6 -16.95 4.02 22.61
N LEU A 7 -15.80 3.32 22.65
CA LEU A 7 -14.54 3.88 23.12
C LEU A 7 -14.05 5.04 22.24
N GLU A 8 -14.19 4.92 20.91
CA GLU A 8 -13.74 6.01 20.03
C GLU A 8 -14.66 7.24 20.08
N PHE A 9 -15.96 7.06 20.35
CA PHE A 9 -16.86 8.18 20.60
C PHE A 9 -16.54 8.89 21.93
N GLU A 10 -16.21 8.13 22.98
CA GLU A 10 -15.72 8.69 24.25
C GLU A 10 -14.42 9.48 24.07
N GLU A 11 -13.46 8.93 23.35
CA GLU A 11 -12.19 9.60 23.05
C GLU A 11 -12.42 10.86 22.21
N PHE A 12 -13.28 10.80 21.19
CA PHE A 12 -13.63 11.98 20.39
C PHE A 12 -14.24 13.08 21.27
N ARG A 13 -15.20 12.74 22.14
CA ARG A 13 -15.79 13.69 23.10
C ARG A 13 -14.73 14.29 24.02
N ALA A 14 -13.82 13.47 24.54
CA ALA A 14 -12.78 13.93 25.46
C ALA A 14 -11.83 14.94 24.81
N VAL A 15 -11.53 14.74 23.52
CA VAL A 15 -10.58 15.56 22.76
C VAL A 15 -11.22 16.82 22.18
N PHE A 16 -12.53 16.80 21.87
CA PHE A 16 -13.23 17.89 21.19
C PHE A 16 -14.35 18.52 22.05
N ASP A 17 -14.06 18.81 23.32
CA ASP A 17 -14.93 19.56 24.25
C ASP A 17 -16.36 18.99 24.39
N GLY A 18 -16.48 17.67 24.48
CA GLY A 18 -17.76 16.96 24.64
C GLY A 18 -18.63 16.93 23.38
N LYS A 19 -18.13 17.41 22.23
CA LYS A 19 -18.85 17.28 20.96
C LYS A 19 -18.77 15.84 20.44
N GLU A 20 -19.81 15.42 19.72
CA GLU A 20 -19.90 14.10 19.10
C GLU A 20 -19.44 14.13 17.63
N PRO A 21 -18.85 13.02 17.12
CA PRO A 21 -18.66 12.87 15.69
C PRO A 21 -20.02 12.69 15.01
N ARG A 22 -20.20 13.30 13.85
CA ARG A 22 -21.44 13.21 13.05
C ARG A 22 -21.33 12.18 11.93
N GLU A 23 -20.13 12.00 11.41
CA GLU A 23 -19.85 11.17 10.24
C GLU A 23 -18.67 10.25 10.52
N ILE A 24 -18.69 9.07 9.91
CA ILE A 24 -17.61 8.09 10.03
C ILE A 24 -17.17 7.67 8.64
N PHE A 25 -15.86 7.70 8.41
CA PHE A 25 -15.24 7.30 7.15
C PHE A 25 -14.23 6.20 7.40
N PHE A 26 -14.04 5.33 6.42
CA PHE A 26 -13.04 4.29 6.44
C PHE A 26 -12.23 4.31 5.14
N SER A 27 -10.92 4.21 5.27
CA SER A 27 -10.00 4.02 4.15
C SER A 27 -9.16 2.77 4.40
N PRO A 28 -9.18 1.78 3.49
CA PRO A 28 -8.40 0.57 3.65
C PRO A 28 -6.91 0.88 3.47
N GLY A 29 -6.05 0.03 4.04
CA GLY A 29 -4.70 -0.15 3.48
C GLY A 29 -4.76 -1.06 2.27
N ARG A 30 -3.60 -1.45 1.75
CA ARG A 30 -3.51 -2.38 0.61
C ARG A 30 -2.39 -3.38 0.79
N VAL A 31 -2.57 -4.55 0.18
CA VAL A 31 -1.48 -5.48 -0.15
C VAL A 31 -1.29 -5.46 -1.66
N ASN A 32 -0.04 -5.54 -2.11
CA ASN A 32 0.18 -5.97 -3.49
C ASN A 32 0.29 -7.48 -3.51
N ILE A 33 -0.56 -8.13 -4.31
CA ILE A 33 -0.56 -9.58 -4.41
C ILE A 33 0.65 -10.04 -5.21
N ILE A 34 0.93 -9.38 -6.34
CA ILE A 34 2.14 -9.56 -7.14
C ILE A 34 2.41 -8.33 -8.01
N GLY A 35 3.65 -8.13 -8.48
CA GLY A 35 4.01 -6.98 -9.32
C GLY A 35 4.74 -5.88 -8.57
N GLU A 36 5.76 -6.23 -7.80
CA GLU A 36 6.47 -5.24 -6.99
C GLU A 36 7.46 -4.43 -7.82
N HIS A 37 7.62 -3.15 -7.47
CA HIS A 37 8.54 -2.25 -8.16
C HIS A 37 8.28 -2.15 -9.68
N LEU A 38 7.03 -2.34 -10.10
CA LEU A 38 6.59 -2.19 -11.48
C LEU A 38 5.82 -0.89 -11.74
N ASP A 39 5.20 -0.32 -10.72
CA ASP A 39 4.37 0.88 -10.83
C ASP A 39 5.14 2.08 -11.40
N TYR A 40 6.30 2.42 -10.84
CA TYR A 40 7.15 3.48 -11.39
C TYR A 40 7.96 3.05 -12.62
N ASN A 41 7.93 1.76 -12.98
CA ASN A 41 8.54 1.22 -14.20
C ASN A 41 7.54 1.06 -15.35
N GLY A 42 6.29 1.54 -15.19
CA GLY A 42 5.23 1.47 -16.18
C GLY A 42 4.71 0.06 -16.46
N GLY A 43 4.87 -0.87 -15.51
CA GLY A 43 4.43 -2.25 -15.63
C GLY A 43 3.04 -2.52 -15.02
N TYR A 44 2.65 -3.79 -15.04
CA TYR A 44 1.44 -4.25 -14.39
C TYR A 44 1.66 -4.45 -12.89
N VAL A 45 0.72 -3.99 -12.08
CA VAL A 45 0.65 -4.28 -10.65
C VAL A 45 -0.67 -4.98 -10.32
N PHE A 46 -0.69 -5.76 -9.24
CA PHE A 46 -1.87 -6.53 -8.85
C PHE A 46 -2.28 -6.35 -7.39
N PRO A 47 -2.61 -5.12 -6.95
CA PRO A 47 -2.98 -4.85 -5.57
C PRO A 47 -4.43 -5.18 -5.23
N ALA A 48 -4.70 -5.25 -3.93
CA ALA A 48 -6.03 -5.36 -3.38
C ALA A 48 -6.14 -4.52 -2.09
N ALA A 49 -7.27 -3.82 -1.93
CA ALA A 49 -7.62 -3.12 -0.69
C ALA A 49 -7.96 -4.14 0.41
N ILE A 50 -7.49 -3.92 1.62
CA ILE A 50 -7.65 -4.86 2.74
C ILE A 50 -8.50 -4.29 3.88
N SER A 51 -9.10 -5.18 4.66
CA SER A 51 -9.95 -4.82 5.81
C SER A 51 -9.21 -4.11 6.95
N LEU A 52 -7.87 -4.14 6.97
CA LEU A 52 -7.08 -3.29 7.84
C LEU A 52 -6.98 -1.89 7.23
N GLY A 53 -7.30 -0.85 7.98
CA GLY A 53 -7.26 0.52 7.46
C GLY A 53 -7.27 1.58 8.54
N ILE A 54 -7.65 2.79 8.14
CA ILE A 54 -7.81 3.96 9.00
C ILE A 54 -9.28 4.35 9.00
N THR A 55 -9.84 4.49 10.20
CA THR A 55 -11.18 5.03 10.42
C THR A 55 -11.06 6.45 10.92
N ALA A 56 -11.85 7.36 10.34
CA ALA A 56 -11.96 8.74 10.77
C ALA A 56 -13.35 9.01 11.34
N PHE A 57 -13.40 9.57 12.54
CA PHE A 57 -14.60 10.11 13.17
C PHE A 57 -14.57 11.62 12.97
N VAL A 58 -15.60 12.17 12.33
CA VAL A 58 -15.56 13.54 11.79
C VAL A 58 -16.74 14.35 12.28
N ARG A 59 -16.47 15.61 12.64
CA ARG A 59 -17.49 16.67 12.78
C ARG A 59 -17.08 17.88 11.96
N PHE A 60 -17.87 18.23 10.95
CA PHE A 60 -17.69 19.50 10.23
C PHE A 60 -18.03 20.71 11.11
N ARG A 61 -17.33 21.80 10.85
CA ARG A 61 -17.42 23.09 11.55
C ARG A 61 -17.96 24.16 10.60
N ASP A 62 -18.35 25.28 11.20
CA ASP A 62 -18.81 26.47 10.46
C ASP A 62 -17.67 27.47 10.21
N ASP A 63 -16.52 27.27 10.86
CA ASP A 63 -15.28 28.00 10.63
C ASP A 63 -14.35 27.23 9.67
N ALA A 64 -13.22 27.85 9.31
CA ALA A 64 -12.19 27.26 8.45
C ALA A 64 -11.17 26.39 9.21
N VAL A 65 -11.37 26.15 10.51
CA VAL A 65 -10.38 25.47 11.34
C VAL A 65 -10.46 23.96 11.16
N VAL A 66 -9.31 23.32 10.96
CA VAL A 66 -9.16 21.87 10.99
C VAL A 66 -8.41 21.51 12.28
N CYS A 67 -8.99 20.64 13.10
CA CYS A 67 -8.33 20.02 14.24
C CYS A 67 -8.28 18.50 14.05
N MET A 68 -7.09 17.92 14.05
CA MET A 68 -6.88 16.50 13.81
C MET A 68 -6.07 15.84 14.92
N ARG A 69 -6.50 14.64 15.30
CA ARG A 69 -5.89 13.80 16.31
C ARG A 69 -5.81 12.38 15.79
N SER A 70 -4.74 11.66 16.15
CA SER A 70 -4.54 10.27 15.75
C SER A 70 -4.28 9.44 17.00
N ARG A 71 -5.08 8.39 17.20
CA ARG A 71 -4.94 7.51 18.36
C ARG A 71 -3.57 6.84 18.35
N GLY A 72 -2.90 6.87 19.50
CA GLY A 72 -1.52 6.39 19.65
C GLY A 72 -0.44 7.45 19.38
N PHE A 73 -0.83 8.70 19.10
CA PHE A 73 0.07 9.84 18.99
C PHE A 73 -0.42 10.98 19.90
N ASP A 74 0.48 11.55 20.71
CA ASP A 74 0.14 12.65 21.63
C ASP A 74 -0.06 14.00 20.90
N GLN A 75 0.45 14.12 19.68
CA GLN A 75 0.46 15.36 18.90
C GLN A 75 -0.94 15.80 18.44
N GLU A 76 -1.24 17.08 18.63
CA GLU A 76 -2.39 17.75 17.96
C GLU A 76 -1.91 18.36 16.67
N VAL A 77 -2.75 18.31 15.64
CA VAL A 77 -2.53 19.10 14.44
C VAL A 77 -3.73 20.01 14.27
N SER A 78 -3.51 21.33 14.32
CA SER A 78 -4.55 22.35 14.14
C SER A 78 -4.06 23.47 13.23
N PHE A 79 -4.87 23.86 12.25
CA PHE A 79 -4.59 24.96 11.33
C PHE A 79 -5.87 25.50 10.67
N SER A 80 -5.81 26.70 10.09
CA SER A 80 -6.91 27.24 9.28
C SER A 80 -6.75 26.87 7.80
N LEU A 81 -7.87 26.55 7.14
CA LEU A 81 -7.94 26.36 5.69
C LEU A 81 -7.77 27.67 4.91
N ASP A 82 -7.86 28.82 5.57
CA ASP A 82 -7.60 30.13 4.98
C ASP A 82 -6.09 30.45 4.91
N ASP A 83 -5.26 29.71 5.66
CA ASP A 83 -3.82 29.92 5.69
C ASP A 83 -3.11 29.30 4.48
N GLU A 84 -1.87 29.72 4.23
CA GLU A 84 -0.98 28.97 3.35
C GLU A 84 -0.57 27.65 4.03
N LEU A 85 -0.79 26.54 3.32
CA LEU A 85 -0.51 25.21 3.83
C LEU A 85 0.83 24.73 3.27
N PHE A 86 1.87 24.79 4.09
CA PHE A 86 3.21 24.29 3.76
C PHE A 86 3.54 23.04 4.56
N PHE A 87 4.51 22.28 4.07
CA PHE A 87 5.12 21.20 4.83
C PHE A 87 5.72 21.77 6.12
N ASP A 88 5.46 21.12 7.23
CA ASP A 88 5.96 21.52 8.54
C ASP A 88 6.53 20.30 9.27
N GLU A 89 7.86 20.28 9.43
CA GLU A 89 8.62 19.23 10.11
C GLU A 89 8.10 18.95 11.54
N LYS A 90 7.42 19.91 12.16
CA LYS A 90 6.87 19.74 13.51
C LYS A 90 5.64 18.86 13.51
N ILE A 91 4.87 18.76 12.43
CA ILE A 91 3.59 18.03 12.35
C ILE A 91 3.67 16.80 11.43
N MET A 92 4.72 15.99 11.63
CA MET A 92 5.06 14.76 10.90
C MET A 92 3.89 14.11 10.13
N TRP A 93 2.97 13.43 10.82
CA TRP A 93 1.85 12.72 10.18
C TRP A 93 0.73 13.67 9.69
N GLY A 94 0.61 14.85 10.30
CA GLY A 94 -0.34 15.88 9.91
C GLY A 94 -0.09 16.47 8.52
N ASN A 95 1.14 16.35 8.01
CA ASN A 95 1.50 16.79 6.67
C ASN A 95 0.73 16.04 5.57
N TYR A 96 0.35 14.77 5.78
CA TYR A 96 -0.41 14.00 4.78
C TYR A 96 -1.80 14.63 4.52
N PRO A 97 -2.72 14.75 5.50
CA PRO A 97 -3.97 15.49 5.29
C PRO A 97 -3.77 16.95 4.87
N ARG A 98 -2.76 17.64 5.44
CA ARG A 98 -2.50 19.05 5.14
C ARG A 98 -2.15 19.28 3.67
N GLY A 99 -1.29 18.42 3.11
CA GLY A 99 -0.96 18.43 1.70
C GLY A 99 -2.19 18.15 0.82
N VAL A 100 -3.02 17.18 1.20
CA VAL A 100 -4.27 16.89 0.47
C VAL A 100 -5.21 18.09 0.46
N PHE A 101 -5.42 18.77 1.60
CA PHE A 101 -6.28 19.95 1.65
C PHE A 101 -5.73 21.11 0.81
N ARG A 102 -4.41 21.29 0.77
CA ARG A 102 -3.78 22.26 -0.12
C ARG A 102 -4.12 21.97 -1.58
N TYR A 103 -3.88 20.75 -2.04
CA TYR A 103 -4.03 20.38 -3.44
C TYR A 103 -5.50 20.35 -3.87
N LEU A 104 -6.42 19.97 -2.97
CA LEU A 104 -7.86 20.10 -3.23
C LEU A 104 -8.29 21.55 -3.40
N ARG A 105 -7.78 22.47 -2.56
CA ARG A 105 -8.05 23.90 -2.69
C ARG A 105 -7.50 24.46 -4.01
N GLU A 106 -6.28 24.08 -4.39
CA GLU A 106 -5.67 24.45 -5.68
C GLU A 106 -6.47 23.89 -6.87
N ALA A 107 -7.09 22.73 -6.73
CA ALA A 107 -8.00 22.14 -7.71
C ALA A 107 -9.41 22.78 -7.72
N GLY A 108 -9.66 23.79 -6.88
CA GLY A 108 -10.91 24.57 -6.87
C GLY A 108 -12.02 24.01 -5.98
N TYR A 109 -11.74 23.00 -5.16
CA TYR A 109 -12.72 22.47 -4.21
C TYR A 109 -12.95 23.43 -3.03
N GLY A 110 -14.22 23.67 -2.70
CA GLY A 110 -14.60 24.40 -1.49
C GLY A 110 -14.45 23.50 -0.27
N LEU A 111 -13.55 23.84 0.65
CA LEU A 111 -13.26 23.06 1.85
C LEU A 111 -13.97 23.65 3.07
N ARG A 112 -14.23 22.80 4.07
CA ARG A 112 -14.88 23.18 5.33
C ARG A 112 -14.00 22.76 6.51
N GLY A 113 -13.97 23.58 7.55
CA GLY A 113 -13.31 23.20 8.80
C GLY A 113 -13.92 21.94 9.39
N CYS A 114 -13.13 21.18 10.13
CA CYS A 114 -13.56 19.92 10.74
C CYS A 114 -12.71 19.52 11.94
N ASP A 115 -13.34 18.79 12.87
CA ASP A 115 -12.66 18.05 13.92
C ASP A 115 -12.57 16.58 13.48
N ILE A 116 -11.37 15.99 13.47
CA ILE A 116 -11.12 14.61 13.01
C ILE A 116 -10.34 13.81 14.07
N LEU A 117 -10.87 12.66 14.46
CA LEU A 117 -10.12 11.63 15.18
C LEU A 117 -9.85 10.44 14.26
N PHE A 118 -8.58 10.12 14.06
CA PHE A 118 -8.13 8.95 13.32
C PHE A 118 -7.86 7.76 14.26
N SER A 119 -8.30 6.58 13.86
CA SER A 119 -8.03 5.30 14.51
C SER A 119 -7.58 4.28 13.46
N SER A 120 -6.37 3.75 13.63
CA SER A 120 -5.75 2.84 12.65
C SER A 120 -5.69 1.41 13.17
N THR A 121 -6.08 0.46 12.33
CA THR A 121 -5.80 -0.97 12.52
C THR A 121 -4.59 -1.44 11.70
N LEU A 122 -3.98 -0.55 10.91
CA LEU A 122 -2.77 -0.86 10.16
C LEU A 122 -1.57 -0.94 11.12
N PRO A 123 -0.77 -2.02 11.06
CA PRO A 123 0.45 -2.08 11.83
C PRO A 123 1.42 -0.97 11.39
N GLY A 124 2.04 -0.28 12.37
CA GLY A 124 3.02 0.77 12.09
C GLY A 124 4.21 0.25 11.29
N GLY A 125 4.65 0.99 10.27
CA GLY A 125 5.81 0.63 9.45
C GLY A 125 5.66 -0.66 8.62
N SER A 126 4.44 -1.16 8.44
CA SER A 126 4.14 -2.46 7.81
C SER A 126 4.33 -2.49 6.28
N GLY A 127 4.39 -1.35 5.61
CA GLY A 127 4.38 -1.30 4.15
C GLY A 127 3.01 -1.59 3.53
N LEU A 128 1.93 -1.54 4.32
CA LEU A 128 0.53 -1.72 3.88
C LEU A 128 -0.16 -0.38 3.51
N SER A 129 0.62 0.61 3.10
CA SER A 129 0.17 1.94 2.61
C SER A 129 -0.63 2.78 3.60
N SER A 130 -0.11 2.96 4.81
CA SER A 130 -0.72 3.89 5.76
C SER A 130 -0.73 5.35 5.28
N SER A 131 0.24 5.77 4.46
CA SER A 131 0.27 7.12 3.85
C SER A 131 -0.89 7.29 2.87
N ALA A 132 -0.97 6.46 1.83
CA ALA A 132 -2.07 6.50 0.87
C ALA A 132 -3.45 6.33 1.53
N ALA A 133 -3.57 5.44 2.52
CA ALA A 133 -4.81 5.29 3.30
C ALA A 133 -5.22 6.62 3.96
N MET A 134 -4.27 7.33 4.58
CA MET A 134 -4.50 8.62 5.23
C MET A 134 -4.82 9.73 4.22
N GLU A 135 -4.06 9.82 3.13
CA GLU A 135 -4.24 10.83 2.09
C GLU A 135 -5.61 10.71 1.43
N VAL A 136 -5.94 9.52 0.94
CA VAL A 136 -7.22 9.24 0.28
C VAL A 136 -8.38 9.43 1.27
N LEU A 137 -8.22 9.05 2.54
CA LEU A 137 -9.22 9.28 3.58
C LEU A 137 -9.48 10.78 3.79
N ALA A 138 -8.41 11.55 4.00
CA ALA A 138 -8.49 12.99 4.23
C ALA A 138 -9.17 13.69 3.05
N GLY A 139 -8.76 13.36 1.83
CA GLY A 139 -9.36 13.94 0.64
C GLY A 139 -10.82 13.53 0.48
N TYR A 140 -11.12 12.24 0.61
CA TYR A 140 -12.49 11.75 0.51
C TYR A 140 -13.41 12.38 1.55
N ILE A 141 -12.99 12.56 2.80
CA ILE A 141 -13.77 13.28 3.83
C ILE A 141 -14.23 14.64 3.32
N MET A 142 -13.32 15.41 2.71
CA MET A 142 -13.60 16.78 2.25
C MET A 142 -14.51 16.84 1.03
N ILE A 143 -14.42 15.86 0.12
CA ILE A 143 -15.10 15.90 -1.19
C ILE A 143 -16.09 14.75 -1.42
N HIS A 144 -16.44 13.96 -0.41
CA HIS A 144 -17.30 12.77 -0.60
C HIS A 144 -18.66 13.10 -1.25
N ASP A 145 -19.19 14.30 -1.01
CA ASP A 145 -20.45 14.76 -1.60
C ASP A 145 -20.34 15.04 -3.11
N THR A 146 -19.14 15.27 -3.64
CA THR A 146 -18.89 15.48 -5.08
C THR A 146 -18.43 14.22 -5.79
N VAL A 147 -17.85 13.24 -5.08
CA VAL A 147 -17.42 11.95 -5.63
C VAL A 147 -18.62 11.06 -5.92
N LYS A 148 -18.99 10.90 -7.19
CA LYS A 148 -20.16 10.10 -7.65
C LYS A 148 -19.78 8.91 -8.51
N THR A 149 -18.63 8.97 -9.16
CA THR A 149 -18.16 8.00 -10.14
C THR A 149 -16.82 7.40 -9.74
N GLU A 150 -16.45 6.31 -10.41
CA GLU A 150 -15.11 5.74 -10.27
C GLU A 150 -14.03 6.68 -10.80
N ALA A 151 -14.33 7.49 -11.83
CA ALA A 151 -13.41 8.50 -12.35
C ALA A 151 -13.06 9.55 -11.29
N ASP A 152 -14.04 10.03 -10.52
CA ASP A 152 -13.80 10.99 -9.42
C ASP A 152 -12.87 10.39 -8.34
N ARG A 153 -12.96 9.08 -8.10
CA ARG A 153 -12.07 8.36 -7.18
C ARG A 153 -10.65 8.23 -7.72
N ILE A 154 -10.50 8.04 -9.03
CA ILE A 154 -9.19 8.03 -9.71
C ILE A 154 -8.55 9.42 -9.64
N GLU A 155 -9.31 10.49 -9.88
CA GLU A 155 -8.82 11.86 -9.74
C GLU A 155 -8.33 12.14 -8.31
N LEU A 156 -9.07 11.67 -7.31
CA LEU A 156 -8.64 11.75 -5.91
C LEU A 156 -7.33 10.96 -5.68
N ALA A 157 -7.19 9.76 -6.24
CA ALA A 157 -5.97 8.96 -6.12
C ALA A 157 -4.75 9.66 -6.74
N LEU A 158 -4.91 10.24 -7.94
CA LEU A 158 -3.86 10.99 -8.63
C LEU A 158 -3.46 12.24 -7.84
N LEU A 159 -4.43 12.95 -7.26
CA LEU A 159 -4.16 14.09 -6.38
C LEU A 159 -3.35 13.66 -5.15
N CYS A 160 -3.71 12.55 -4.52
CA CYS A 160 -2.99 12.03 -3.36
C CYS A 160 -1.57 11.58 -3.72
N GLN A 161 -1.37 10.92 -4.86
CA GLN A 161 -0.03 10.58 -5.35
C GLN A 161 0.82 11.84 -5.53
N ARG A 162 0.23 12.89 -6.10
CA ARG A 162 0.90 14.18 -6.29
C ARG A 162 1.30 14.81 -4.95
N VAL A 163 0.46 14.69 -3.92
CA VAL A 163 0.79 15.12 -2.55
C VAL A 163 2.00 14.34 -2.02
N GLU A 164 2.02 13.01 -2.15
CA GLU A 164 3.14 12.19 -1.66
C GLU A 164 4.45 12.56 -2.39
N ASN A 165 4.39 12.80 -3.71
CA ASN A 165 5.55 13.16 -4.53
C ASN A 165 6.06 14.59 -4.30
N GLU A 166 5.17 15.59 -4.31
CA GLU A 166 5.54 17.01 -4.34
C GLU A 166 5.52 17.68 -2.96
N PHE A 167 4.61 17.27 -2.07
CA PHE A 167 4.45 17.89 -0.75
C PHE A 167 5.23 17.13 0.33
N ILE A 168 5.18 15.79 0.30
CA ILE A 168 5.91 14.93 1.25
C ILE A 168 7.34 14.66 0.75
N GLY A 169 7.54 14.59 -0.57
CA GLY A 169 8.86 14.38 -1.19
C GLY A 169 9.23 12.92 -1.44
N VAL A 170 8.25 12.00 -1.40
CA VAL A 170 8.46 10.57 -1.65
C VAL A 170 8.02 10.25 -3.08
N GLN A 171 8.97 9.88 -3.94
CA GLN A 171 8.75 9.62 -5.38
C GLN A 171 8.16 8.22 -5.64
N CYS A 172 6.96 7.97 -5.10
CA CYS A 172 6.20 6.73 -5.29
C CYS A 172 5.48 6.65 -6.64
N GLY A 173 5.06 5.45 -7.05
CA GLY A 173 4.09 5.27 -8.12
C GLY A 173 2.64 5.43 -7.61
N ILE A 174 1.67 5.13 -8.48
CA ILE A 174 0.23 5.40 -8.24
C ILE A 174 -0.48 4.23 -7.52
N MET A 175 0.17 3.06 -7.43
CA MET A 175 -0.45 1.80 -7.02
C MET A 175 -1.21 1.90 -5.69
N ASP A 176 -0.60 2.52 -4.70
CA ASP A 176 -1.12 2.55 -3.33
C ASP A 176 -2.40 3.37 -3.25
N GLN A 177 -2.37 4.62 -3.71
CA GLN A 177 -3.52 5.52 -3.74
C GLN A 177 -4.64 4.95 -4.61
N PHE A 178 -4.30 4.35 -5.75
CA PHE A 178 -5.27 3.78 -6.67
C PHE A 178 -5.98 2.58 -6.03
N ALA A 179 -5.24 1.63 -5.47
CA ALA A 179 -5.83 0.47 -4.78
C ALA A 179 -6.75 0.89 -3.62
N VAL A 180 -6.36 1.91 -2.86
CA VAL A 180 -7.13 2.43 -1.72
C VAL A 180 -8.40 3.16 -2.18
N ALA A 181 -8.34 3.93 -3.27
CA ALA A 181 -9.48 4.73 -3.72
C ALA A 181 -10.55 3.93 -4.48
N VAL A 182 -10.11 2.99 -5.33
CA VAL A 182 -10.97 2.22 -6.26
C VAL A 182 -10.95 0.71 -6.02
N GLY A 183 -10.51 0.29 -4.83
CA GLY A 183 -10.61 -1.10 -4.38
C GLY A 183 -12.04 -1.63 -4.46
N ARG A 184 -12.17 -2.94 -4.68
CA ARG A 184 -13.47 -3.63 -4.79
C ARG A 184 -13.41 -4.91 -3.98
N ARG A 185 -14.43 -5.14 -3.17
CA ARG A 185 -14.55 -6.37 -2.36
C ARG A 185 -14.36 -7.62 -3.20
N ASP A 186 -13.62 -8.58 -2.66
CA ASP A 186 -13.30 -9.88 -3.28
C ASP A 186 -12.54 -9.80 -4.62
N HIS A 187 -11.99 -8.64 -4.99
CA HIS A 187 -11.25 -8.47 -6.25
C HIS A 187 -9.87 -7.85 -6.01
N CYS A 188 -8.88 -8.38 -6.74
CA CYS A 188 -7.64 -7.68 -7.00
C CYS A 188 -7.82 -6.74 -8.19
N MET A 189 -6.90 -5.80 -8.34
CA MET A 189 -6.87 -4.86 -9.43
C MET A 189 -5.68 -5.12 -10.31
N LEU A 190 -5.90 -5.55 -11.55
CA LEU A 190 -4.83 -5.53 -12.55
C LEU A 190 -4.75 -4.11 -13.11
N LEU A 191 -3.71 -3.38 -12.72
CA LEU A 191 -3.45 -2.00 -13.17
C LEU A 191 -2.18 -1.97 -14.00
N ASN A 192 -2.26 -1.43 -15.23
CA ASN A 192 -1.10 -1.05 -16.01
C ASN A 192 -0.69 0.37 -15.61
N ALA A 193 0.41 0.52 -14.88
CA ALA A 193 0.84 1.84 -14.40
C ALA A 193 1.38 2.75 -15.52
N GLY A 194 1.74 2.20 -16.69
CA GLY A 194 2.17 2.97 -17.84
C GLY A 194 1.03 3.61 -18.63
N THR A 195 -0.15 2.97 -18.66
CA THR A 195 -1.33 3.45 -19.43
C THR A 195 -2.50 3.89 -18.56
N MET A 196 -2.47 3.59 -17.25
CA MET A 196 -3.58 3.72 -16.30
C MET A 196 -4.80 2.85 -16.62
N GLU A 197 -4.71 1.94 -17.60
CA GLU A 197 -5.75 0.95 -17.84
C GLU A 197 -5.77 -0.05 -16.69
N TYR A 198 -6.98 -0.35 -16.18
CA TYR A 198 -7.14 -1.35 -15.13
C TYR A 198 -8.43 -2.15 -15.30
N ARG A 199 -8.47 -3.30 -14.64
CA ARG A 199 -9.68 -4.09 -14.44
C ARG A 199 -9.64 -4.82 -13.10
N HIS A 200 -10.80 -5.03 -12.50
CA HIS A 200 -10.92 -5.88 -11.33
C HIS A 200 -10.92 -7.37 -11.74
N VAL A 201 -10.13 -8.18 -11.04
CA VAL A 201 -10.02 -9.62 -11.22
C VAL A 201 -10.48 -10.29 -9.91
N PRO A 202 -11.49 -11.17 -9.93
CA PRO A 202 -11.94 -11.86 -8.72
C PRO A 202 -10.80 -12.65 -8.05
N LEU A 203 -10.58 -12.44 -6.76
CA LEU A 203 -9.59 -13.19 -5.99
C LEU A 203 -10.25 -14.44 -5.38
N ARG A 204 -10.34 -15.51 -6.17
CA ARG A 204 -10.92 -16.78 -5.74
C ARG A 204 -9.84 -17.70 -5.19
N LEU A 205 -9.64 -17.65 -3.87
CA LEU A 205 -8.63 -18.49 -3.20
C LEU A 205 -9.14 -19.87 -2.78
N GLU A 206 -10.40 -20.21 -3.10
CA GLU A 206 -11.01 -21.50 -2.79
C GLU A 206 -10.85 -21.92 -1.32
N GLU A 207 -10.01 -22.92 -1.04
CA GLU A 207 -9.73 -23.45 0.30
C GLU A 207 -8.60 -22.71 1.03
N TYR A 208 -8.09 -21.62 0.47
CA TYR A 208 -6.99 -20.82 1.02
C TYR A 208 -7.46 -19.45 1.51
N VAL A 209 -6.68 -18.85 2.42
CA VAL A 209 -6.79 -17.48 2.92
C VAL A 209 -5.46 -16.77 2.80
N LEU A 210 -5.53 -15.45 2.63
CA LEU A 210 -4.34 -14.60 2.62
C LEU A 210 -4.00 -14.20 4.06
N ILE A 211 -2.80 -14.56 4.51
CA ILE A 211 -2.25 -14.15 5.80
C ILE A 211 -1.16 -13.10 5.57
N ILE A 212 -1.32 -11.94 6.19
CA ILE A 212 -0.31 -10.89 6.25
C ILE A 212 0.61 -11.16 7.44
N MET A 213 1.92 -11.18 7.20
CA MET A 213 2.98 -11.43 8.17
C MET A 213 3.83 -10.17 8.31
N ASN A 214 3.71 -9.44 9.41
CA ASN A 214 4.52 -8.26 9.69
C ASN A 214 5.83 -8.67 10.40
N SER A 215 6.97 -8.32 9.81
CA SER A 215 8.28 -8.54 10.43
C SER A 215 8.48 -7.76 11.73
N ASN A 216 7.72 -6.68 11.96
CA ASN A 216 7.94 -5.76 13.08
C ASN A 216 9.37 -5.20 13.16
N LYS A 217 10.12 -5.28 12.06
CA LYS A 217 11.45 -4.68 11.96
C LYS A 217 11.32 -3.15 12.02
N PRO A 218 12.00 -2.45 12.95
CA PRO A 218 12.02 -0.99 12.97
C PRO A 218 12.65 -0.44 11.69
N ARG A 219 11.98 0.52 11.03
CA ARG A 219 12.47 1.17 9.81
C ARG A 219 13.18 2.49 10.16
N ALA A 220 14.33 2.75 9.54
CA ALA A 220 15.00 4.05 9.60
C ALA A 220 15.47 4.57 8.22
N LEU A 221 15.49 3.73 7.16
CA LEU A 221 16.20 4.02 5.89
C LEU A 221 15.53 3.39 4.65
N ALA A 222 14.20 3.22 4.64
CA ALA A 222 13.51 2.57 3.51
C ALA A 222 13.48 3.47 2.26
N ASP A 223 13.24 4.78 2.44
CA ASP A 223 12.97 5.70 1.34
C ASP A 223 14.22 6.01 0.49
N SER A 224 15.41 6.07 1.10
CA SER A 224 16.66 6.29 0.38
C SER A 224 17.02 5.11 -0.52
N LYS A 225 16.86 3.88 -0.03
CA LYS A 225 17.11 2.66 -0.83
C LYS A 225 16.03 2.44 -1.89
N TYR A 226 14.79 2.84 -1.62
CA TYR A 226 13.74 2.83 -2.63
C TYR A 226 14.09 3.74 -3.82
N ASN A 227 14.52 4.98 -3.54
CA ASN A 227 14.95 5.91 -4.58
C ASN A 227 16.20 5.42 -5.34
N GLU A 228 17.12 4.73 -4.68
CA GLU A 228 18.26 4.06 -5.33
C GLU A 228 17.79 3.03 -6.38
N ARG A 229 16.82 2.17 -6.02
CA ARG A 229 16.25 1.17 -6.95
C ARG A 229 15.58 1.81 -8.16
N ARG A 230 14.86 2.91 -7.95
CA ARG A 230 14.27 3.69 -9.05
C ARG A 230 15.34 4.23 -9.98
N GLY A 231 16.38 4.86 -9.45
CA GLY A 231 17.48 5.38 -10.26
C GLY A 231 18.26 4.29 -11.02
N GLU A 232 18.40 3.09 -10.45
CA GLU A 232 18.96 1.93 -11.16
C GLU A 232 18.08 1.51 -12.34
N CYS A 233 16.77 1.49 -12.17
CA CYS A 233 15.82 1.18 -13.25
C CYS A 233 15.82 2.27 -14.35
N ASP A 234 15.86 3.55 -13.98
CA ASP A 234 15.95 4.66 -14.94
C ASP A 234 17.20 4.52 -15.82
N ARG A 235 18.35 4.18 -15.21
CA ARG A 235 19.59 3.91 -15.95
C ARG A 235 19.49 2.68 -16.85
N ALA A 236 18.78 1.63 -16.43
CA ALA A 236 18.55 0.46 -17.27
C ALA A 236 17.76 0.82 -18.54
N LEU A 237 16.71 1.62 -18.37
CA LEU A 237 15.90 2.13 -19.47
C LEU A 237 16.74 2.97 -20.44
N GLU A 238 17.58 3.88 -19.93
CA GLU A 238 18.49 4.68 -20.75
C GLU A 238 19.46 3.83 -21.60
N PHE A 239 19.97 2.71 -21.07
CA PHE A 239 20.83 1.81 -21.85
C PHE A 239 20.06 1.15 -23.00
N ILE A 240 18.86 0.65 -22.75
CA ILE A 240 18.03 -0.01 -23.76
C ILE A 240 17.58 1.01 -24.84
N GLN A 241 17.25 2.24 -24.43
CA GLN A 241 16.80 3.32 -25.31
C GLN A 241 17.83 3.73 -26.39
N ARG A 242 19.10 3.37 -26.22
CA ARG A 242 20.14 3.60 -27.25
C ARG A 242 19.95 2.73 -28.50
N GLY A 243 19.29 1.59 -28.36
CA GLY A 243 19.09 0.61 -29.43
C GLY A 243 17.62 0.32 -29.77
N LYS A 244 16.67 0.63 -28.87
CA LYS A 244 15.25 0.33 -29.03
C LYS A 244 14.40 1.49 -28.53
N LYS A 245 13.31 1.84 -29.23
CA LYS A 245 12.39 2.88 -28.79
C LYS A 245 11.35 2.30 -27.83
N ILE A 246 11.53 2.52 -26.54
CA ILE A 246 10.57 2.20 -25.47
C ILE A 246 10.48 3.38 -24.50
N ASP A 247 9.29 3.64 -23.96
CA ASP A 247 9.07 4.77 -23.04
C ASP A 247 9.21 4.38 -21.56
N VAL A 248 9.03 3.10 -21.25
CA VAL A 248 9.06 2.56 -19.88
C VAL A 248 9.82 1.23 -19.82
N LEU A 249 10.47 0.93 -18.69
CA LEU A 249 11.32 -0.25 -18.56
C LEU A 249 10.53 -1.56 -18.63
N ALA A 250 9.29 -1.58 -18.16
CA ALA A 250 8.44 -2.77 -18.21
C ALA A 250 8.07 -3.22 -19.64
N ALA A 251 8.29 -2.37 -20.65
CA ALA A 251 8.14 -2.72 -22.06
C ALA A 251 9.37 -3.43 -22.66
N ALA A 252 10.46 -3.59 -21.88
CA ALA A 252 11.63 -4.32 -22.31
C ALA A 252 11.40 -5.84 -22.35
N GLU A 253 12.11 -6.51 -23.25
CA GLU A 253 12.13 -7.96 -23.39
C GLU A 253 13.45 -8.53 -22.83
N THR A 254 13.50 -9.85 -22.58
CA THR A 254 14.70 -10.49 -22.01
C THR A 254 15.95 -10.27 -22.85
N GLY A 255 15.83 -10.20 -24.18
CA GLY A 255 16.95 -9.92 -25.09
C GLY A 255 17.49 -8.49 -24.98
N ASP A 256 16.65 -7.52 -24.59
CA ASP A 256 17.07 -6.12 -24.46
C ASP A 256 18.07 -5.92 -23.30
N LEU A 257 18.08 -6.84 -22.33
CA LEU A 257 18.95 -6.78 -21.15
C LEU A 257 20.45 -6.90 -21.49
N GLU A 258 20.78 -7.44 -22.67
CA GLU A 258 22.16 -7.51 -23.16
C GLU A 258 22.78 -6.13 -23.40
N ALA A 259 21.94 -5.11 -23.66
CA ALA A 259 22.38 -3.74 -23.87
C ALA A 259 22.85 -3.04 -22.58
N ILE A 260 22.54 -3.59 -21.40
CA ILE A 260 22.89 -3.03 -20.10
C ILE A 260 24.24 -3.58 -19.68
N PRO A 261 25.34 -2.80 -19.64
CA PRO A 261 26.68 -3.34 -19.34
C PRO A 261 26.91 -3.62 -17.85
N ASP A 262 26.27 -2.86 -16.97
CA ASP A 262 26.38 -2.98 -15.53
C ASP A 262 25.51 -4.15 -15.02
N GLU A 263 26.14 -5.15 -14.39
CA GLU A 263 25.44 -6.36 -13.92
C GLU A 263 24.41 -6.07 -12.83
N MET A 264 24.68 -5.10 -11.94
CA MET A 264 23.71 -4.73 -10.90
C MET A 264 22.45 -4.12 -11.54
N VAL A 265 22.64 -3.17 -12.45
CA VAL A 265 21.54 -2.54 -13.20
C VAL A 265 20.78 -3.57 -14.05
N ARG A 266 21.51 -4.52 -14.67
CA ARG A 266 20.93 -5.61 -15.45
C ARG A 266 20.06 -6.53 -14.60
N ARG A 267 20.46 -6.83 -13.36
CA ARG A 267 19.63 -7.59 -12.40
C ARG A 267 18.34 -6.84 -12.05
N ARG A 268 18.38 -5.51 -11.86
CA ARG A 268 17.15 -4.71 -11.61
C ARG A 268 16.19 -4.79 -12.78
N ALA A 269 16.69 -4.64 -14.00
CA ALA A 269 15.88 -4.77 -15.20
C ALA A 269 15.34 -6.20 -15.41
N ARG A 270 16.14 -7.24 -15.09
CA ARG A 270 15.69 -8.64 -15.11
C ARG A 270 14.50 -8.87 -14.18
N HIS A 271 14.54 -8.32 -12.97
CA HIS A 271 13.40 -8.36 -12.06
C HIS A 271 12.18 -7.72 -12.71
N VAL A 272 12.29 -6.48 -13.21
CA VAL A 272 11.17 -5.74 -13.83
C VAL A 272 10.54 -6.52 -14.97
N VAL A 273 11.34 -7.00 -15.93
CA VAL A 273 10.84 -7.76 -17.09
C VAL A 273 10.15 -9.05 -16.67
N THR A 274 10.77 -9.81 -15.77
CA THR A 274 10.22 -11.12 -15.36
C THR A 274 9.03 -10.99 -14.41
N GLU A 275 9.02 -9.98 -13.53
CA GLU A 275 7.90 -9.71 -12.63
C GLU A 275 6.67 -9.25 -13.42
N ASN A 276 6.85 -8.43 -14.46
CA ASN A 276 5.75 -7.98 -15.31
C ASN A 276 5.05 -9.16 -15.98
N GLY A 277 5.82 -10.15 -16.47
CA GLY A 277 5.29 -11.41 -16.97
C GLY A 277 4.56 -12.22 -15.89
N ARG A 278 5.13 -12.33 -14.69
CA ARG A 278 4.53 -13.06 -13.56
C ARG A 278 3.17 -12.49 -13.13
N VAL A 279 2.97 -11.18 -13.25
CA VAL A 279 1.67 -10.54 -12.94
C VAL A 279 0.59 -11.03 -13.91
N LEU A 280 0.87 -11.00 -15.22
CA LEU A 280 -0.09 -11.44 -16.24
C LEU A 280 -0.36 -12.95 -16.13
N GLU A 281 0.68 -13.75 -15.88
CA GLU A 281 0.55 -15.19 -15.65
C GLU A 281 -0.29 -15.49 -14.39
N SER A 282 -0.11 -14.72 -13.31
CA SER A 282 -0.90 -14.86 -12.08
C SER A 282 -2.40 -14.62 -12.32
N VAL A 283 -2.74 -13.61 -13.12
CA VAL A 283 -4.13 -13.32 -13.47
C VAL A 283 -4.75 -14.49 -14.26
N MET A 284 -4.01 -15.02 -15.25
CA MET A 284 -4.44 -16.18 -16.03
C MET A 284 -4.68 -17.40 -15.13
N LEU A 285 -3.73 -17.72 -14.23
CA LEU A 285 -3.86 -18.86 -13.32
C LEU A 285 -5.05 -18.72 -12.36
N LEU A 286 -5.32 -17.50 -11.87
CA LEU A 286 -6.50 -17.24 -11.02
C LEU A 286 -7.81 -17.40 -11.80
N GLU A 287 -7.88 -16.92 -13.04
CA GLU A 287 -9.05 -17.10 -13.91
C GLU A 287 -9.30 -18.58 -14.26
N GLU A 288 -8.24 -19.40 -14.32
CA GLU A 288 -8.28 -20.84 -14.52
C GLU A 288 -8.46 -21.66 -13.22
N ASN A 289 -8.53 -21.01 -12.05
CA ASN A 289 -8.56 -21.63 -10.71
C ASN A 289 -7.35 -22.55 -10.40
N ARG A 290 -6.17 -22.24 -10.94
CA ARG A 290 -4.91 -22.98 -10.74
C ARG A 290 -4.13 -22.41 -9.55
N ILE A 291 -4.70 -22.54 -8.36
CA ILE A 291 -4.26 -21.82 -7.16
C ILE A 291 -2.87 -22.25 -6.66
N ASP A 292 -2.52 -23.54 -6.76
CA ASP A 292 -1.19 -24.02 -6.36
C ASP A 292 -0.07 -23.41 -7.22
N GLU A 293 -0.32 -23.27 -8.53
CA GLU A 293 0.63 -22.66 -9.48
C GLU A 293 0.73 -21.15 -9.25
N PHE A 294 -0.38 -20.50 -8.94
CA PHE A 294 -0.38 -19.11 -8.49
C PHE A 294 0.46 -18.92 -7.21
N GLY A 295 0.35 -19.83 -6.23
CA GLY A 295 1.20 -19.85 -5.04
C GLY A 295 2.70 -19.98 -5.36
N ALA A 296 3.05 -20.80 -6.37
CA ALA A 296 4.41 -20.90 -6.86
C ALA A 296 4.93 -19.58 -7.47
N LEU A 297 4.09 -18.81 -8.17
CA LEU A 297 4.45 -17.49 -8.70
C LEU A 297 4.70 -16.46 -7.61
N LEU A 298 3.94 -16.48 -6.50
CA LEU A 298 4.25 -15.64 -5.34
C LEU A 298 5.67 -15.90 -4.85
N THR A 299 6.01 -17.17 -4.67
CA THR A 299 7.35 -17.60 -4.24
C THR A 299 8.43 -17.21 -5.24
N ALA A 300 8.17 -17.35 -6.54
CA ALA A 300 9.10 -16.96 -7.60
C ALA A 300 9.36 -15.45 -7.60
N SER A 301 8.32 -14.65 -7.37
CA SER A 301 8.46 -13.21 -7.22
C SER A 301 9.33 -12.84 -6.01
N HIS A 302 9.11 -13.47 -4.84
CA HIS A 302 9.96 -13.23 -3.67
C HIS A 302 11.43 -13.52 -3.96
N ARG A 303 11.73 -14.63 -4.65
CA ARG A 303 13.09 -14.98 -5.05
C ARG A 303 13.70 -13.92 -5.97
N SER A 304 12.93 -13.37 -6.90
CA SER A 304 13.39 -12.28 -7.75
C SER A 304 13.65 -11.00 -6.94
N LEU A 305 12.77 -10.64 -6.00
CA LEU A 305 12.98 -9.51 -5.08
C LEU A 305 14.19 -9.70 -4.17
N ARG A 306 14.50 -10.94 -3.79
CA ARG A 306 15.65 -11.30 -2.96
C ARG A 306 16.97 -11.22 -3.74
N HIS A 307 17.03 -11.81 -4.93
CA HIS A 307 18.28 -12.05 -5.66
C HIS A 307 18.56 -11.05 -6.79
N ASP A 308 17.53 -10.65 -7.53
CA ASP A 308 17.65 -9.72 -8.66
C ASP A 308 17.40 -8.28 -8.21
N TYR A 309 16.43 -8.05 -7.32
CA TYR A 309 16.09 -6.70 -6.85
C TYR A 309 16.74 -6.32 -5.52
N GLU A 310 17.13 -7.29 -4.68
CA GLU A 310 17.83 -7.08 -3.41
C GLU A 310 17.09 -6.09 -2.47
N VAL A 311 15.79 -6.33 -2.24
CA VAL A 311 14.93 -5.47 -1.39
C VAL A 311 14.32 -6.19 -0.19
N THR A 312 14.54 -7.48 0.00
CA THR A 312 13.90 -8.25 1.09
C THR A 312 14.63 -8.05 2.42
N GLY A 313 15.86 -8.56 2.52
CA GLY A 313 16.64 -8.62 3.75
C GLY A 313 16.27 -9.78 4.66
N ARG A 314 17.10 -10.01 5.68
CA ARG A 314 17.04 -11.18 6.59
C ARG A 314 15.65 -11.41 7.16
N GLU A 315 14.96 -10.35 7.60
CA GLU A 315 13.69 -10.49 8.31
C GLU A 315 12.54 -10.92 7.39
N LEU A 316 12.48 -10.37 6.18
CA LEU A 316 11.46 -10.78 5.20
C LEU A 316 11.77 -12.17 4.64
N ASP A 317 13.06 -12.46 4.40
CA ASP A 317 13.50 -13.80 3.96
C ASP A 317 13.13 -14.86 5.01
N ALA A 318 13.42 -14.62 6.30
CA ALA A 318 13.10 -15.55 7.39
C ALA A 318 11.59 -15.79 7.54
N LEU A 319 10.76 -14.76 7.34
CA LEU A 319 9.30 -14.91 7.34
C LEU A 319 8.83 -15.80 6.19
N VAL A 320 9.32 -15.54 4.98
CA VAL A 320 8.91 -16.29 3.78
C VAL A 320 9.44 -17.72 3.83
N ASP A 321 10.70 -17.91 4.18
CA ASP A 321 11.31 -19.24 4.33
C ASP A 321 10.59 -20.06 5.42
N GLY A 322 10.24 -19.43 6.55
CA GLY A 322 9.41 -20.03 7.60
C GLY A 322 8.00 -20.37 7.14
N ALA A 323 7.35 -19.49 6.37
CA ALA A 323 6.02 -19.72 5.81
C ALA A 323 6.01 -20.89 4.81
N LEU A 324 6.99 -20.98 3.92
CA LEU A 324 7.12 -22.06 2.94
C LEU A 324 7.45 -23.41 3.60
N GLY A 325 8.04 -23.40 4.79
CA GLY A 325 8.26 -24.60 5.60
C GLY A 325 7.04 -25.03 6.43
N ALA A 326 6.02 -24.18 6.55
CA ALA A 326 4.82 -24.44 7.35
C ALA A 326 3.80 -25.28 6.57
N GLU A 327 3.12 -26.18 7.27
CA GLU A 327 2.12 -27.05 6.67
C GLU A 327 0.90 -26.24 6.19
N GLY A 328 0.44 -26.52 4.96
CA GLY A 328 -0.73 -25.86 4.38
C GLY A 328 -0.47 -24.50 3.75
N CYS A 329 0.79 -24.04 3.69
CA CYS A 329 1.19 -22.88 2.90
C CYS A 329 1.62 -23.31 1.49
N ILE A 330 1.06 -22.68 0.46
CA ILE A 330 1.37 -22.99 -0.96
C ILE A 330 2.20 -21.92 -1.66
N GLY A 331 2.38 -20.77 -1.00
CA GLY A 331 3.13 -19.66 -1.57
C GLY A 331 3.23 -18.51 -0.60
N ALA A 332 4.39 -17.85 -0.58
CA ALA A 332 4.62 -16.69 0.27
C ALA A 332 5.62 -15.72 -0.39
N ARG A 333 5.44 -14.43 -0.11
CA ARG A 333 6.33 -13.37 -0.58
C ARG A 333 6.26 -12.12 0.26
N MET A 334 7.27 -11.26 0.18
CA MET A 334 7.17 -9.90 0.70
C MET A 334 6.15 -9.05 -0.09
N THR A 335 5.58 -8.03 0.52
CA THR A 335 4.65 -7.08 -0.14
C THR A 335 5.01 -5.63 0.20
N GLY A 336 4.77 -4.70 -0.72
CA GLY A 336 5.16 -3.30 -0.62
C GLY A 336 6.61 -3.04 -1.04
N ALA A 337 7.22 -1.98 -0.52
CA ALA A 337 8.57 -1.53 -0.93
C ALA A 337 9.74 -2.41 -0.47
N GLY A 338 9.51 -3.36 0.45
CA GLY A 338 10.57 -4.14 1.07
C GLY A 338 11.34 -3.40 2.17
N PHE A 339 12.58 -3.82 2.40
CA PHE A 339 13.53 -3.37 3.42
C PHE A 339 13.02 -3.57 4.87
N GLY A 340 12.07 -4.49 5.05
CA GLY A 340 11.27 -4.70 6.26
C GLY A 340 9.77 -4.57 5.94
N GLY A 341 8.93 -4.49 6.97
CA GLY A 341 7.47 -4.45 6.79
C GLY A 341 6.88 -5.85 6.64
N CYS A 342 5.95 -6.02 5.70
CA CYS A 342 5.13 -7.22 5.60
C CYS A 342 5.51 -8.19 4.47
N ALA A 343 5.15 -9.44 4.70
CA ALA A 343 4.99 -10.49 3.72
C ALA A 343 3.53 -10.98 3.70
N ILE A 344 3.16 -11.72 2.66
CA ILE A 344 1.88 -12.39 2.51
C ILE A 344 2.12 -13.88 2.27
N ALA A 345 1.20 -14.72 2.72
CA ALA A 345 1.20 -16.16 2.49
C ALA A 345 -0.22 -16.64 2.15
N LEU A 346 -0.31 -17.63 1.26
CA LEU A 346 -1.55 -18.36 0.98
C LEU A 346 -1.58 -19.62 1.84
N VAL A 347 -2.51 -19.65 2.79
CA VAL A 347 -2.59 -20.69 3.83
C VAL A 347 -3.95 -21.37 3.77
N ARG A 348 -3.99 -22.68 3.93
CA ARG A 348 -5.23 -23.46 3.98
C ARG A 348 -6.15 -22.96 5.10
N LYS A 349 -7.43 -22.74 4.78
CA LYS A 349 -8.49 -22.36 5.72
C LYS A 349 -8.52 -23.29 6.93
N GLY A 350 -8.63 -22.73 8.12
CA GLY A 350 -8.62 -23.46 9.39
C GLY A 350 -7.24 -23.80 9.93
N SER A 351 -6.15 -23.50 9.21
CA SER A 351 -4.77 -23.73 9.65
C SER A 351 -4.07 -22.45 10.13
N GLU A 352 -4.77 -21.31 10.19
CA GLU A 352 -4.19 -19.98 10.38
C GLU A 352 -3.44 -19.84 11.71
N ALA A 353 -4.04 -20.32 12.81
CA ALA A 353 -3.42 -20.25 14.14
C ALA A 353 -2.17 -21.14 14.25
N LYS A 354 -2.23 -22.36 13.67
CA LYS A 354 -1.11 -23.29 13.63
C LYS A 354 0.03 -22.73 12.79
N PHE A 355 -0.29 -22.19 11.62
CA PHE A 355 0.64 -21.51 10.72
C PHE A 355 1.33 -20.33 11.43
N ALA A 356 0.56 -19.42 12.04
CA ALA A 356 1.12 -18.27 12.74
C ALA A 356 2.05 -18.67 13.89
N GLY A 357 1.72 -19.72 14.64
CA GLY A 357 2.60 -20.27 15.68
C GLY A 357 3.91 -20.82 15.11
N GLN A 358 3.83 -21.68 14.09
CA GLN A 358 5.02 -22.30 13.47
C GLN A 358 5.96 -21.26 12.85
N VAL A 359 5.41 -20.34 12.05
CA VAL A 359 6.19 -19.29 11.40
C VAL A 359 6.74 -18.30 12.43
N GLY A 360 5.93 -17.93 13.43
CA GLY A 360 6.34 -17.05 14.52
C GLY A 360 7.52 -17.62 15.32
N ASP A 361 7.46 -18.90 15.70
CA ASP A 361 8.54 -19.57 16.44
C ASP A 361 9.83 -19.67 15.61
N SER A 362 9.70 -20.03 14.31
CA SER A 362 10.84 -20.11 13.40
C SER A 362 11.50 -18.73 13.20
N TYR A 363 10.67 -17.72 12.93
CA TYR A 363 11.10 -16.35 12.74
C TYR A 363 11.76 -15.77 13.99
N HIS A 364 11.20 -16.00 15.17
CA HIS A 364 11.76 -15.53 16.42
C HIS A 364 13.10 -16.19 16.74
N ARG A 365 13.21 -17.50 16.49
CA ARG A 365 14.48 -18.23 16.65
C ARG A 365 15.57 -17.69 15.73
N GLU A 366 15.20 -17.32 14.50
CA GLU A 366 16.16 -16.83 13.52
C GLU A 366 16.53 -15.36 13.76
N THR A 367 15.60 -14.49 14.13
CA THR A 367 15.81 -13.03 14.14
C THR A 367 15.84 -12.40 15.52
N GLY A 368 15.29 -13.08 16.53
CA GLY A 368 15.03 -12.52 17.86
C GLY A 368 13.82 -11.58 17.93
N ILE A 369 13.10 -11.38 16.82
CA ILE A 369 11.95 -10.46 16.72
C ILE A 369 10.64 -11.25 16.78
N THR A 370 9.60 -10.67 17.37
CA THR A 370 8.24 -11.26 17.31
C THR A 370 7.49 -10.70 16.11
N ALA A 371 7.07 -11.57 15.19
CA ALA A 371 6.26 -11.18 14.04
C ALA A 371 4.79 -10.96 14.41
N GLY A 372 4.10 -10.12 13.64
CA GLY A 372 2.64 -9.98 13.69
C GLY A 372 1.97 -10.78 12.57
N PHE A 373 0.81 -11.37 12.84
CA PHE A 373 0.04 -12.14 11.85
C PHE A 373 -1.39 -11.63 11.79
N TYR A 374 -1.88 -11.37 10.58
CA TYR A 374 -3.22 -10.81 10.37
C TYR A 374 -3.89 -11.53 9.21
N ALA A 375 -5.07 -12.10 9.46
CA ALA A 375 -5.98 -12.43 8.39
C ALA A 375 -6.67 -11.14 7.92
N ALA A 376 -6.62 -10.88 6.61
CA ALA A 376 -7.25 -9.72 6.02
C ALA A 376 -8.23 -10.16 4.93
N GLU A 377 -9.38 -9.49 4.89
CA GLU A 377 -10.37 -9.65 3.82
C GLU A 377 -10.11 -8.60 2.75
N ILE A 378 -10.46 -8.92 1.50
CA ILE A 378 -10.40 -7.96 0.40
C ILE A 378 -11.69 -7.14 0.40
N VAL A 379 -11.56 -5.82 0.51
CA VAL A 379 -12.68 -4.91 0.74
C VAL A 379 -12.77 -3.85 -0.36
N ASP A 380 -13.86 -3.08 -0.31
CA ASP A 380 -14.03 -1.91 -1.15
C ASP A 380 -13.04 -0.81 -0.78
N GLY A 381 -12.79 0.12 -1.70
CA GLY A 381 -12.00 1.33 -1.45
C GLY A 381 -12.64 2.26 -0.42
N VAL A 382 -12.06 3.45 -0.27
CA VAL A 382 -12.51 4.46 0.70
C VAL A 382 -14.04 4.69 0.67
N ILE A 383 -14.66 4.75 1.85
CA ILE A 383 -16.12 4.81 1.99
C ILE A 383 -16.57 5.65 3.19
N LYS A 384 -17.73 6.31 3.05
CA LYS A 384 -18.47 6.86 4.19
C LYS A 384 -19.31 5.74 4.82
N VAL A 385 -19.01 5.42 6.06
CA VAL A 385 -19.63 4.34 6.83
C VAL A 385 -20.91 4.80 7.51
N ARG A 386 -20.95 6.05 7.99
CA ARG A 386 -22.08 6.67 8.66
C ARG A 386 -22.22 8.13 8.27
#